data_AF-A0A2J8UW60-F1
#
_entry.id   AF-A0A2J8UW60-F1
#
_cell.length_a   1.000
_cell.length_b   1.000
_cell.length_c   1.000
_cell.angle_alpha   90.00
_cell.angle_beta   90.00
_cell.angle_gamma   90.00
#
_symmetry.space_group_name_H-M   'P 1'
#
loop_
_entity.id
_entity.type
_entity.pdbx_description
1 polymer ?
#
loop_
_entity_poly.entity_id
_entity_poly.type
_entity_poly.pdbx_seq_one_letter_code
_entity_poly.pdbx_strand_id
1 'polypeptide(L)' 'MPGPQGGGGAPTMSLGKLSPVGWVSSSQGKRRLTADMISPPLGDFRHT' A
#
# COMPACT_ATOMS: atom_id res chain seq x y z
N MET A 1 38.47 0.93 -16.42
CA MET A 1 37.82 0.00 -15.46
C MET A 1 36.69 0.76 -14.77
N PRO A 2 35.41 0.37 -14.88
CA PRO A 2 34.35 0.93 -14.04
C PRO A 2 34.40 0.30 -12.63
N GLY A 3 34.36 1.16 -11.60
CA GLY A 3 34.47 0.82 -10.18
C GLY A 3 33.17 0.31 -9.53
N PRO A 4 33.19 0.08 -8.20
CA PRO A 4 32.38 -0.93 -7.52
C PRO A 4 30.94 -0.50 -7.22
N GLN A 5 30.06 -1.50 -7.21
CA GLN A 5 28.68 -1.46 -6.72
C GLN A 5 28.61 -1.30 -5.20
N GLY A 6 27.73 -0.43 -4.73
CA GLY A 6 27.20 -0.34 -3.37
C GLY A 6 26.32 0.91 -3.29
N GLY A 7 25.04 0.88 -2.92
CA GLY A 7 24.30 -0.02 -2.06
C GLY A 7 23.61 0.85 -1.01
N GLY A 8 22.28 1.04 -1.10
CA GLY A 8 21.56 1.79 -0.07
C GLY A 8 20.16 2.27 -0.44
N GLY A 9 19.15 1.47 -0.11
CA GLY A 9 17.92 2.02 0.48
C GLY A 9 16.79 2.49 -0.43
N ALA A 10 16.29 1.62 -1.30
CA ALA A 10 14.86 1.47 -1.55
C ALA A 10 14.64 0.12 -2.23
N PRO A 11 13.64 -0.69 -1.86
CA PRO A 11 13.26 -1.80 -2.72
C PRO A 11 12.82 -1.19 -4.05
N THR A 12 13.65 -1.33 -5.08
CA THR A 12 13.21 -1.09 -6.46
C THR A 12 12.21 -2.19 -6.77
N MET A 13 10.94 -1.91 -6.47
CA MET A 13 9.86 -2.82 -6.85
C MET A 13 9.80 -2.79 -8.36
N SER A 14 10.40 -3.80 -8.98
CA SER A 14 10.30 -3.99 -10.43
C SER A 14 8.82 -4.21 -10.76
N LEU A 15 8.16 -3.14 -11.23
CA LEU A 15 6.79 -3.19 -11.75
C LEU A 15 6.72 -3.91 -13.11
N GLY A 16 7.87 -4.36 -13.64
CA GLY A 16 7.97 -5.14 -14.86
C GLY A 16 7.71 -6.61 -14.58
N LYS A 17 6.58 -7.10 -15.12
CA LYS A 17 6.03 -8.47 -15.10
C LYS A 17 4.91 -8.74 -14.08
N LEU A 18 4.19 -7.71 -13.62
CA LEU A 18 2.87 -7.96 -13.05
C LEU A 18 1.91 -8.33 -14.18
N SER A 19 1.36 -9.56 -14.12
CA SER A 19 0.28 -9.99 -15.01
C SER A 19 -0.87 -8.97 -14.96
N PRO A 20 -1.53 -8.63 -16.09
CA PRO A 20 -2.72 -7.76 -16.08
C PRO A 20 -3.85 -8.33 -15.21
N VAL A 21 -3.82 -9.64 -14.97
CA VAL A 21 -4.76 -10.38 -14.10
C VAL A 21 -4.35 -10.21 -12.64
N GLY A 22 -4.57 -9.02 -12.07
CA GLY A 22 -4.25 -8.81 -10.66
C GLY A 22 -4.79 -7.52 -10.04
N TRP A 23 -5.38 -6.63 -10.85
CA TRP A 23 -5.87 -5.33 -10.39
C TRP A 23 -7.41 -5.27 -10.29
N VAL A 24 -8.08 -6.40 -10.53
CA VAL A 24 -9.47 -6.55 -10.07
C VAL A 24 -9.41 -6.67 -8.56
N SER A 25 -9.72 -5.58 -7.87
CA SER A 25 -10.13 -5.68 -6.46
C SER A 25 -11.41 -6.51 -6.45
N SER A 26 -11.29 -7.82 -6.28
CA SER A 26 -12.44 -8.72 -6.17
C SER A 26 -13.20 -8.34 -4.90
N SER A 27 -14.25 -7.52 -5.02
CA SER A 27 -15.13 -7.13 -3.92
C SER A 27 -16.08 -8.26 -3.51
N GLN A 28 -16.10 -9.37 -4.25
CA GLN A 28 -16.91 -10.53 -3.96
C GLN A 28 -16.42 -11.18 -2.66
N GLY A 29 -17.18 -10.99 -1.58
CA GLY A 29 -16.88 -11.51 -0.25
C GLY A 29 -16.20 -10.54 0.72
N LYS A 30 -15.88 -9.30 0.31
CA LYS A 30 -15.45 -8.28 1.29
C LYS A 30 -16.65 -7.84 2.12
N ARG A 31 -16.61 -8.15 3.43
CA ARG A 31 -17.60 -7.65 4.40
C ARG A 31 -17.69 -6.14 4.27
N ARG A 32 -18.91 -5.63 4.11
CA ARG A 32 -19.19 -4.20 4.09
C ARG A 32 -18.64 -3.59 5.38
N LEU A 33 -17.77 -2.60 5.26
CA LEU A 33 -17.34 -1.81 6.41
C LEU A 33 -18.52 -0.94 6.83
N THR A 34 -18.98 -1.11 8.06
CA THR A 34 -20.07 -0.33 8.67
C THR A 34 -19.49 0.62 9.71
N ALA A 35 -20.20 1.70 10.02
CA ALA A 35 -19.68 2.76 10.90
C ALA A 35 -19.38 2.25 12.32
N ASP A 36 -20.10 1.24 12.79
CA ASP A 36 -19.87 0.54 14.06
C ASP A 36 -18.56 -0.25 14.08
N MET A 37 -18.01 -0.63 12.92
CA MET A 37 -16.71 -1.31 12.83
C MET A 37 -15.53 -0.33 12.84
N ILE A 38 -15.78 0.97 12.80
CA ILE A 38 -14.75 2.01 12.78
C ILE A 38 -14.80 2.74 14.12
N SER A 39 -13.69 2.73 14.85
CA SER A 39 -13.59 3.48 16.10
C SER A 39 -13.80 4.97 15.84
N PRO A 40 -14.39 5.72 16.78
CA PRO A 40 -14.42 7.17 16.68
C PRO A 40 -12.99 7.74 16.56
N PRO A 41 -12.83 8.96 16.04
CA PRO A 41 -11.53 9.63 16.01
C PRO A 41 -10.88 9.59 17.41
N LEU A 42 -9.60 9.22 17.47
CA LEU A 42 -8.89 9.02 18.74
C LEU A 42 -8.57 10.33 19.48
N GLY A 43 -8.95 11.47 18.91
CA GLY A 43 -8.75 12.79 19.46
C GLY A 43 -8.94 13.86 18.40
N ASP A 44 -8.99 15.12 18.83
CA ASP A 44 -9.09 16.26 17.95
C ASP A 44 -7.69 16.69 17.49
N PHE A 45 -7.06 15.87 16.66
CA PHE A 45 -5.76 16.17 16.05
C PHE A 45 -5.91 17.23 14.96
N ARG A 46 -6.14 18.46 15.37
CA ARG A 46 -6.16 19.66 14.52
C ARG A 46 -4.80 20.35 14.66
N HIS A 47 -4.12 20.60 13.55
CA HIS A 47 -2.96 21.49 13.52
C HIS A 47 -3.48 22.92 13.30
N THR A 48 -3.47 23.73 14.37
CA THR A 48 -3.75 25.18 14.31
C THR A 48 -2.50 25.96 13.93
#